data_AF-A0A6C0W1V2-F1
#
_entry.id   AF-A0A6C0W1V2-F1
#
_cell.length_a   1.000
_cell.length_b   1.000
_cell.length_c   1.000
_cell.angle_alpha   90.00
_cell.angle_beta   90.00
_cell.angle_gamma   90.00
#
_symmetry.space_group_name_H-M   'P 1'
#
loop_
_entity.id
_entity.type
_entity.pdbx_description
1 polymer ?
#
loop_
_entity_poly.entity_id
_entity_poly.type
_entity_poly.pdbx_seq_one_letter_code
_entity_poly.pdbx_strand_id
1 'polypeptide(L)'
;MQQVSVNFFGMWHAVRLSAVALIPGFLVDVEIIFLVVGFSFVHAKSGLESIIADYVHDQYTQLLFLILLRVCFLKIIFCTIEFFL
;
A
#
# COMPACT_ATOMS: atom_id res chain seq x y z
N MET A 1 -26.20 30.06 -38.79
CA MET A 1 -25.70 29.01 -37.87
C MET A 1 -24.21 28.89 -38.08
N GLN A 2 -23.39 29.19 -37.07
CA GLN A 2 -21.94 29.13 -37.17
C GLN A 2 -21.51 27.66 -37.13
N GLN A 3 -20.93 27.16 -38.22
CA GLN A 3 -20.38 25.81 -38.28
C GLN A 3 -19.16 25.75 -37.35
N VAL A 4 -19.28 25.06 -36.22
CA VAL A 4 -18.14 24.74 -35.36
C VAL A 4 -17.29 23.72 -36.11
N SER A 5 -16.13 24.14 -36.64
CA SER A 5 -15.19 23.21 -37.27
C SER A 5 -14.51 22.38 -36.18
N VAL A 6 -14.86 21.09 -36.10
CA VAL A 6 -14.23 20.16 -35.16
C VAL A 6 -12.88 19.73 -35.75
N ASN A 7 -11.78 20.06 -35.06
CA ASN A 7 -10.45 19.60 -35.45
C ASN A 7 -10.25 18.13 -35.03
N PHE A 8 -10.72 17.22 -35.88
CA PHE A 8 -10.65 15.77 -35.64
C PHE A 8 -9.22 15.26 -35.41
N PHE A 9 -8.23 15.83 -36.11
CA PHE A 9 -6.83 15.46 -35.95
C PHE A 9 -6.31 15.83 -34.55
N GLY A 10 -6.58 17.06 -34.10
CA GLY A 10 -6.23 17.50 -32.74
C GLY A 10 -6.93 16.66 -31.67
N MET A 11 -8.21 16.34 -31.86
CA MET A 11 -8.99 15.53 -30.92
C MET A 11 -8.44 14.09 -30.82
N TRP A 12 -8.03 13.49 -31.95
CA TRP A 12 -7.42 12.16 -31.99
C TRP A 12 -6.11 12.08 -31.21
N HIS A 13 -5.23 13.07 -31.39
CA HIS A 13 -3.96 13.15 -30.66
C HIS A 13 -4.17 13.46 -29.17
N ALA A 14 -5.12 14.34 -28.83
CA ALA A 14 -5.46 14.66 -27.45
C ALA A 14 -5.97 13.45 -26.67
N VAL A 15 -6.84 12.63 -27.28
CA VAL A 15 -7.36 11.40 -26.65
C VAL A 15 -6.21 10.43 -26.35
N ARG A 16 -5.30 10.20 -27.31
CA ARG A 16 -4.16 9.30 -27.10
C ARG A 16 -3.18 9.82 -26.06
N LEU A 17 -2.90 11.12 -26.06
CA LEU A 17 -2.02 11.73 -25.07
C LEU A 17 -2.62 11.65 -23.67
N SER A 18 -3.95 11.84 -23.54
CA SER A 18 -4.64 11.69 -22.27
C SER A 18 -4.58 10.26 -21.73
N ALA A 19 -4.71 9.25 -22.60
CA ALA A 19 -4.55 7.85 -22.21
C ALA A 19 -3.12 7.53 -21.73
N VAL A 20 -2.10 8.06 -22.40
CA VAL A 20 -0.70 7.91 -21.97
C VAL A 20 -0.45 8.62 -20.63
N ALA A 21 -1.04 9.79 -20.43
CA ALA A 21 -0.92 10.55 -19.18
C ALA A 21 -1.57 9.87 -17.96
N LEU A 22 -2.49 8.93 -18.16
CA LEU A 22 -3.08 8.13 -17.07
C LEU A 22 -2.12 7.07 -16.51
N ILE A 23 -1.16 6.59 -17.32
CA ILE A 23 -0.20 5.55 -16.92
C ILE A 23 0.62 5.96 -15.69
N PRO A 24 1.28 7.14 -15.64
CA PRO A 24 2.02 7.55 -14.45
C PRO A 24 1.12 7.74 -13.23
N GLY A 25 -0.12 8.24 -13.41
CA GLY A 25 -1.09 8.36 -12.31
C GLY A 25 -1.41 7.01 -11.67
N PHE A 26 -1.71 6.01 -12.50
CA PHE A 26 -1.96 4.65 -12.05
C PHE A 26 -0.75 4.05 -11.29
N LEU A 27 0.47 4.27 -11.78
CA LEU A 27 1.68 3.78 -11.11
C LEU A 27 1.89 4.42 -9.73
N VAL A 28 1.64 5.73 -9.62
CA VAL A 28 1.73 6.46 -8.34
C VAL A 28 0.69 5.95 -7.36
N ASP A 29 -0.55 5.73 -7.80
CA ASP A 29 -1.63 5.23 -6.94
C ASP A 29 -1.28 3.85 -6.35
N VAL A 30 -0.73 2.96 -7.18
CA VAL A 30 -0.26 1.63 -6.74
C VAL A 30 0.90 1.76 -5.74
N GLU A 31 1.88 2.62 -6.01
CA GLU A 31 3.02 2.86 -5.12
C GLU A 31 2.56 3.36 -3.74
N ILE A 32 1.62 4.30 -3.70
CA ILE A 32 1.06 4.85 -2.46
C ILE A 32 0.38 3.75 -1.64
N ILE A 33 -0.35 2.84 -2.28
CA ILE A 33 -0.97 1.70 -1.58
C ILE A 33 0.08 0.85 -0.89
N PHE A 34 1.13 0.43 -1.63
CA PHE A 34 2.21 -0.38 -1.05
C PHE A 34 2.95 0.35 0.07
N LEU A 35 3.19 1.66 -0.09
CA LEU A 35 3.86 2.47 0.92
C LEU A 35 3.03 2.58 2.22
N VAL A 36 1.73 2.88 2.12
CA VAL A 36 0.84 3.01 3.28
C VAL A 36 0.69 1.67 4.00
N VAL A 37 0.47 0.58 3.24
CA VAL A 37 0.32 -0.77 3.81
C VAL A 37 1.62 -1.21 4.49
N GLY A 38 2.75 -1.08 3.80
CA GLY A 38 4.06 -1.43 4.35
C GLY A 38 4.43 -0.63 5.60
N PHE A 39 4.20 0.68 5.58
CA PHE A 39 4.44 1.53 6.74
C PHE A 39 3.54 1.16 7.92
N SER A 40 2.27 0.84 7.67
CA SER A 40 1.34 0.39 8.69
C SER A 40 1.81 -0.90 9.37
N PHE A 41 2.35 -1.86 8.61
CA PHE A 41 2.96 -3.07 9.17
C PHE A 41 4.14 -2.78 10.07
N VAL A 42 5.09 -1.96 9.59
CA VAL A 42 6.28 -1.59 10.37
C VAL A 42 5.86 -0.87 11.65
N HIS A 43 4.95 0.10 11.54
CA HIS A 43 4.43 0.86 12.67
C HIS A 43 3.78 -0.05 13.71
N ALA A 44 2.81 -0.88 13.30
CA ALA A 44 2.12 -1.79 14.20
C ALA A 44 3.07 -2.79 14.89
N LYS A 45 4.04 -3.36 14.13
CA LYS A 45 5.04 -4.28 14.70
C LYS A 45 5.88 -3.58 15.76
N SER A 46 6.42 -2.41 15.43
CA SER A 46 7.27 -1.65 16.36
C SER A 46 6.53 -1.20 17.62
N GLY A 47 5.26 -0.80 17.49
CA GLY A 47 4.41 -0.43 18.62
C GLY A 47 4.15 -1.61 19.55
N LEU A 48 3.85 -2.79 19.00
CA LEU A 48 3.64 -3.99 19.79
C LEU A 48 4.93 -4.51 20.44
N GLU A 49 6.06 -4.45 19.74
CA GLU A 49 7.37 -4.78 20.33
C GLU A 49 7.69 -3.84 21.51
N SER A 50 7.35 -2.55 21.40
CA SER A 50 7.53 -1.57 22.48
C SER A 50 6.63 -1.89 23.67
N ILE A 51 5.34 -2.18 23.45
CA ILE A 51 4.42 -2.61 24.53
C ILE A 51 4.94 -3.86 25.24
N ILE A 52 5.41 -4.86 24.50
CA ILE A 52 5.98 -6.07 25.10
C ILE A 52 7.20 -5.72 25.95
N ALA A 53 8.09 -4.86 25.46
CA ALA A 53 9.27 -4.44 26.20
C ALA A 53 8.94 -3.65 27.48
N ASP A 54 7.91 -2.81 27.44
CA ASP A 54 7.53 -1.95 28.58
C ASP A 54 6.79 -2.72 29.67
N TYR A 55 5.97 -3.71 29.31
CA TYR A 55 5.03 -4.36 30.24
C TYR A 55 5.35 -5.82 30.58
N VAL A 56 6.26 -6.49 29.85
CA VAL A 56 6.59 -7.91 30.09
C VAL A 56 8.00 -8.03 30.65
N HIS A 57 8.09 -8.29 31.96
CA HIS A 57 9.38 -8.30 32.67
C HIS A 57 10.01 -9.69 32.80
N ASP A 58 9.22 -10.76 32.60
CA ASP A 58 9.77 -12.12 32.55
C ASP A 58 10.33 -12.41 31.15
N GLN A 59 11.61 -12.79 31.09
CA GLN A 59 12.35 -12.95 29.83
C GLN A 59 11.77 -14.08 28.95
N TYR A 60 11.29 -15.17 29.57
CA TYR A 60 10.70 -16.30 28.83
C TYR A 60 9.34 -15.93 28.25
N THR A 61 8.53 -15.21 29.01
CA THR A 61 7.24 -14.68 28.57
C THR A 61 7.42 -13.64 27.47
N GLN A 62 8.42 -12.76 27.60
CA GLN A 62 8.76 -11.78 26.57
C GLN A 62 9.17 -12.47 25.25
N LEU A 63 10.04 -13.48 25.33
CA LEU A 63 10.43 -14.27 24.17
C LEU A 63 9.23 -14.97 23.51
N LEU A 64 8.35 -15.57 24.31
CA LEU A 64 7.12 -16.21 23.82
C LEU A 64 6.25 -15.20 23.06
N PHE A 65 6.01 -14.01 23.62
CA PHE A 65 5.24 -12.98 22.94
C PHE A 65 5.89 -12.49 21.64
N LEU A 66 7.21 -12.32 21.61
CA LEU A 66 7.91 -11.93 20.39
C LEU A 66 7.81 -12.99 19.29
N ILE A 67 7.85 -14.29 19.63
CA ILE A 67 7.63 -15.38 18.67
C ILE A 67 6.20 -15.34 18.14
N LEU A 68 5.21 -15.22 19.02
CA LEU A 68 3.80 -15.15 18.64
C LEU A 68 3.52 -13.92 17.76
N LEU A 69 4.13 -12.78 18.09
CA LEU A 69 4.03 -11.55 17.30
C LEU A 69 4.58 -11.76 15.89
N ARG A 70 5.74 -12.41 15.74
CA ARG A 70 6.32 -12.75 14.42
C ARG A 70 5.39 -13.65 13.60
N VAL A 71 4.84 -14.70 14.21
CA VAL A 71 3.91 -15.63 13.53
C VAL A 71 2.62 -14.91 13.13
N CYS A 72 2.08 -14.06 14.02
CA CYS A 72 0.91 -13.24 13.76
C CYS A 72 1.14 -12.31 12.55
N PHE A 73 2.24 -11.57 12.53
CA PHE A 73 2.57 -10.68 11.41
C PHE A 73 2.77 -11.43 10.10
N LEU A 74 3.42 -12.61 10.12
CA LEU A 74 3.49 -13.46 8.93
C LEU A 74 2.10 -13.81 8.40
N LYS A 75 1.17 -14.21 9.28
CA LYS A 75 -0.20 -14.53 8.89
C LYS A 75 -0.94 -13.31 8.33
N ILE A 76 -0.80 -12.13 8.94
CA ILE A 76 -1.43 -10.90 8.44
C ILE A 76 -0.86 -10.53 7.06
N ILE A 77 0.46 -10.65 6.85
CA ILE A 77 1.09 -10.42 5.54
C ILE A 77 0.50 -11.37 4.50
N PHE A 78 0.39 -12.67 4.80
CA PHE A 78 -0.24 -13.64 3.89
C PHE A 78 -1.68 -13.26 3.55
N CYS A 79 -2.51 -12.94 4.54
CA CYS A 79 -3.88 -12.50 4.31
C CYS A 79 -3.97 -11.19 3.51
N THR A 80 -2.99 -10.30 3.67
CA THR A 80 -2.95 -9.04 2.92
C THR A 80 -2.58 -9.27 1.47
N ILE A 81 -1.60 -10.16 1.20
CA ILE A 81 -1.27 -10.57 -0.16
C ILE A 81 -2.47 -11.24 -0.83
N GLU A 82 -3.16 -12.15 -0.12
CA GLU A 82 -4.38 -12.81 -0.59
C GLU A 82 -5.51 -11.81 -0.87
N PHE A 83 -5.62 -10.72 -0.10
CA PHE A 83 -6.60 -9.68 -0.34
C PHE A 83 -6.32 -8.85 -1.61
N PHE A 84 -5.04 -8.65 -1.96
CA PHE A 84 -4.63 -7.87 -3.13
C PHE A 84 -4.54 -8.70 -4.43
N LEU A 85 -4.48 -10.03 -4.34
CA LEU A 85 -4.44 -10.96 -5.48
C LEU A 85 -5.84 -11.28 -6.01
#